data_AF-S7WAG7-F1
#
_entry.id   AF-S7WAG7-F1
#
_cell.length_a   1.000
_cell.length_b   1.000
_cell.length_c   1.000
_cell.angle_alpha   90.00
_cell.angle_beta   90.00
_cell.angle_gamma   90.00
#
_symmetry.space_group_name_H-M   'P 1'
#
loop_
_entity.id
_entity.type
_entity.pdbx_description
1 polymer ?
#
loop_
_entity_poly.entity_id
_entity_poly.type
_entity_poly.pdbx_seq_one_letter_code
_entity_poly.pdbx_strand_id
1 'polypeptide(L)'
;MFNFNTVLEEYSLKTFPDEFYVKKDKDNEEKRSIEVDVARSFHNDDLKSSILRKVLQKVLEEIPQEYIQGMNDIAAVIVEFYYGKVIDKMLKDEEGKEGKSKKKKSRDLKANGSGIERDIEDNDENTGEGEKNIKINKKESVTEKKSKDEKNLSFQSATSISEKTTNDYFNKLIQDNLSLYKKLVIILANIFQIKYLPMVKDEFQLYLKTNKVFLTMMEKRNIHLKPDESIVYMNYTLRWFTTCADKENIHQIFSIILTCPTSFSFLLLIHFFDNIKEGKMIQIKDNIMESLIELEREFLKTEFKLNQPEGVSQTTFVLLVGGLMIGGFAAAFMFLKRD
;
A
#
# COMPACT_ATOMS: atom_id res chain seq x y z
N MET A 1 11.66 1.27 -18.17
CA MET A 1 10.53 1.34 -17.20
C MET A 1 11.02 2.06 -15.96
N PHE A 2 10.21 2.94 -15.35
CA PHE A 2 10.66 3.80 -14.24
C PHE A 2 11.13 3.00 -13.02
N ASN A 3 12.35 3.27 -12.56
CA ASN A 3 12.89 2.67 -11.35
C ASN A 3 12.21 3.25 -10.09
N PHE A 4 11.48 2.43 -9.33
CA PHE A 4 10.73 2.88 -8.17
C PHE A 4 11.60 3.54 -7.09
N ASN A 5 12.82 3.03 -6.86
CA ASN A 5 13.76 3.65 -5.93
C ASN A 5 14.14 5.06 -6.40
N THR A 6 14.56 5.20 -7.65
CA THR A 6 14.95 6.49 -8.23
C THR A 6 13.83 7.52 -8.10
N VAL A 7 12.59 7.12 -8.40
CA VAL A 7 11.42 8.00 -8.28
C VAL A 7 11.19 8.42 -6.82
N LEU A 8 11.26 7.51 -5.85
CA LEU A 8 11.12 7.87 -4.42
C LEU A 8 12.24 8.81 -3.94
N GLU A 9 13.47 8.59 -4.41
CA GLU A 9 14.62 9.43 -4.08
C GLU A 9 14.42 10.88 -4.53
N GLU A 10 13.78 11.13 -5.67
CA GLU A 10 13.45 12.49 -6.12
C GLU A 10 12.50 13.21 -5.16
N TYR A 11 11.58 12.50 -4.52
CA TYR A 11 10.70 13.08 -3.50
C TYR A 11 11.45 13.43 -2.23
N SER A 12 12.56 12.78 -1.93
CA SER A 12 13.43 13.19 -0.81
C SER A 12 14.17 14.50 -1.08
N LEU A 13 14.33 14.86 -2.36
CA LEU A 13 15.00 16.09 -2.81
C LEU A 13 14.03 17.26 -3.02
N LYS A 14 12.72 17.03 -3.00
CA LYS A 14 11.72 18.11 -3.07
C LYS A 14 11.74 18.90 -1.77
N THR A 15 11.76 20.22 -1.90
CA THR A 15 11.77 21.13 -0.75
C THR A 15 10.54 22.02 -0.79
N PHE A 16 9.84 22.11 0.33
CA PHE A 16 8.79 23.09 0.62
C PHE A 16 9.33 24.08 1.67
N PRO A 17 8.65 25.22 1.90
CA PRO A 17 8.98 26.12 3.00
C PRO A 17 9.08 25.37 4.34
N ASP A 18 9.98 25.78 5.24
CA ASP A 18 10.26 25.02 6.47
C ASP A 18 9.00 24.79 7.33
N GLU A 19 8.04 25.72 7.29
CA GLU A 19 6.75 25.61 7.99
C GLU A 19 5.94 24.39 7.56
N PHE A 20 6.15 23.92 6.33
CA PHE A 20 5.50 22.72 5.81
C PHE A 20 5.94 21.46 6.57
N TYR A 21 7.21 21.38 6.99
CA TYR A 21 7.77 20.20 7.66
C TYR A 21 7.62 20.24 9.17
N VAL A 22 6.99 21.29 9.72
CA VAL A 22 6.68 21.37 11.14
C VAL A 22 5.63 20.32 11.46
N LYS A 23 6.02 19.32 12.27
CA LYS A 23 5.11 18.29 12.77
C LYS A 23 3.93 18.96 13.46
N LYS A 24 2.72 18.59 13.04
CA LYS A 24 1.48 18.94 13.74
C LYS A 24 1.10 17.78 14.64
N ASP A 25 0.74 18.10 15.89
CA ASP A 25 0.23 17.08 16.79
C ASP A 25 -1.14 16.61 16.32
N LYS A 26 -1.20 15.32 16.00
CA LYS A 26 -2.41 14.60 15.63
C LYS A 26 -3.36 14.56 16.82
N ASP A 27 -4.61 14.92 16.61
CA ASP A 27 -5.62 14.77 17.66
C ASP A 27 -5.99 13.29 17.88
N ASN A 28 -6.84 13.02 18.86
CA ASN A 28 -7.19 11.64 19.22
C ASN A 28 -8.07 10.94 18.16
N GLU A 29 -8.85 11.70 17.41
CA GLU A 29 -9.71 11.15 16.35
C GLU A 29 -8.88 10.77 15.13
N GLU A 30 -7.93 11.63 14.75
CA GLU A 30 -6.98 11.39 13.68
C GLU A 30 -6.08 10.18 14.02
N LYS A 31 -5.53 10.12 15.24
CA LYS A 31 -4.73 8.97 15.73
C LYS A 31 -5.51 7.67 15.67
N ARG A 32 -6.77 7.69 16.13
CA ARG A 32 -7.65 6.50 16.08
C ARG A 32 -7.92 6.06 14.64
N SER A 33 -8.11 7.01 13.73
CA SER A 33 -8.33 6.72 12.31
C SER A 33 -7.09 6.07 11.69
N ILE A 34 -5.90 6.60 11.98
CA ILE A 34 -4.62 5.99 11.60
C ILE A 34 -4.52 4.56 12.15
N GLU A 35 -4.77 4.36 13.44
CA GLU A 35 -4.68 3.05 14.09
C GLU A 35 -5.58 2.01 13.42
N VAL A 36 -6.85 2.34 13.18
CA VAL A 36 -7.83 1.45 12.54
C VAL A 36 -7.40 1.07 11.11
N ASP A 37 -6.88 2.03 10.35
CA ASP A 37 -6.42 1.80 8.98
C ASP A 37 -5.13 0.99 8.92
N VAL A 38 -4.18 1.27 9.81
CA VAL A 38 -2.93 0.54 9.92
C VAL A 38 -3.15 -0.90 10.37
N ALA A 39 -4.10 -1.15 11.28
CA ALA A 39 -4.44 -2.50 11.71
C ALA A 39 -4.88 -3.41 10.55
N ARG A 40 -5.48 -2.82 9.49
CA ARG A 40 -5.91 -3.54 8.28
C ARG A 40 -4.79 -3.71 7.25
N SER A 41 -3.62 -3.11 7.49
CA SER A 41 -2.45 -3.20 6.60
C SER A 41 -1.58 -4.41 6.95
N PHE A 42 -0.86 -4.94 5.96
CA PHE A 42 0.03 -6.11 6.09
C PHE A 42 -0.69 -7.36 6.63
N HIS A 43 -1.50 -8.03 5.82
CA HIS A 43 -2.47 -9.05 6.23
C HIS A 43 -1.93 -10.30 6.97
N ASN A 44 -0.62 -10.46 7.12
CA ASN A 44 -0.06 -11.58 7.87
C ASN A 44 0.00 -11.27 9.37
N ASP A 45 -0.35 -12.27 10.18
CA ASP A 45 -0.18 -12.25 11.64
C ASP A 45 1.23 -12.75 12.03
N ASP A 46 2.25 -12.15 11.41
CA ASP A 46 3.66 -12.44 11.70
C ASP A 46 4.36 -11.23 12.36
N LEU A 47 5.55 -11.49 12.93
CA LEU A 47 6.32 -10.48 13.63
C LEU A 47 6.76 -9.36 12.68
N LYS A 48 7.09 -9.70 11.43
CA LYS A 48 7.48 -8.72 10.41
C LYS A 48 6.36 -7.72 10.13
N SER A 49 5.16 -8.21 9.88
CA SER A 49 3.96 -7.41 9.61
C SER A 49 3.59 -6.57 10.81
N SER A 50 3.74 -7.11 12.02
CA SER A 50 3.53 -6.35 13.26
C SER A 50 4.53 -5.19 13.42
N ILE A 51 5.81 -5.41 13.08
CA ILE A 51 6.83 -4.34 13.08
C ILE A 51 6.53 -3.32 11.97
N LEU A 52 6.17 -3.76 10.76
CA LEU A 52 5.80 -2.88 9.64
C LEU A 52 4.60 -2.01 10.00
N ARG A 53 3.57 -2.55 10.66
CA ARG A 53 2.44 -1.76 11.19
C ARG A 53 2.89 -0.67 12.15
N LYS A 54 3.79 -0.96 13.10
CA LYS A 54 4.33 0.05 14.02
C LYS A 54 5.12 1.15 13.28
N VAL A 55 5.91 0.78 12.26
CA VAL A 55 6.61 1.76 11.40
C VAL A 55 5.60 2.63 10.65
N LEU A 56 4.62 2.01 9.98
CA LEU A 56 3.59 2.71 9.23
C LEU A 56 2.81 3.70 10.11
N GLN A 57 2.35 3.26 11.28
CA GLN A 57 1.66 4.11 12.24
C GLN A 57 2.52 5.31 12.64
N LYS A 58 3.77 5.07 13.09
CA LYS A 58 4.66 6.15 13.54
C LYS A 58 4.91 7.18 12.44
N VAL A 59 5.10 6.71 11.21
CA VAL A 59 5.33 7.58 10.04
C VAL A 59 4.10 8.44 9.75
N LEU A 60 2.89 7.85 9.73
CA LEU A 60 1.64 8.58 9.49
C LEU A 60 1.32 9.58 10.61
N GLU A 61 1.72 9.29 11.85
CA GLU A 61 1.59 10.23 12.98
C GLU A 61 2.60 11.39 12.93
N GLU A 62 3.68 11.26 12.17
CA GLU A 62 4.75 12.26 12.08
C GLU A 62 4.72 13.11 10.81
N ILE A 63 3.96 12.72 9.78
CA ILE A 63 3.76 13.59 8.62
C ILE A 63 2.97 14.85 9.03
N PRO A 64 3.29 16.02 8.44
CA PRO A 64 2.69 17.30 8.83
C PRO A 64 1.26 17.51 8.29
N GLN A 65 0.87 16.78 7.24
CA GLN A 65 -0.47 16.84 6.65
C GLN A 65 -1.49 16.13 7.53
N GLU A 66 -2.72 16.63 7.58
CA GLU A 66 -3.85 15.89 8.16
C GLU A 66 -4.04 14.55 7.45
N TYR A 67 -4.29 13.51 8.24
CA TYR A 67 -4.50 12.17 7.78
C TYR A 67 -5.85 12.06 7.09
N ILE A 68 -5.82 11.51 5.88
CA ILE A 68 -7.01 11.23 5.10
C ILE A 68 -6.99 9.74 4.78
N GLN A 69 -8.13 9.06 4.98
CA GLN A 69 -8.27 7.65 4.67
C GLN A 69 -7.78 7.33 3.25
N GLY A 70 -7.02 6.25 3.10
CA GLY A 70 -6.33 5.88 1.85
C GLY A 70 -4.84 6.24 1.85
N MET A 71 -4.40 7.22 2.66
CA MET A 71 -2.96 7.50 2.85
C MET A 71 -2.21 6.28 3.40
N ASN A 72 -2.85 5.45 4.24
CA ASN A 72 -2.26 4.22 4.76
C ASN A 72 -1.90 3.22 3.65
N ASP A 73 -2.74 3.07 2.63
CA ASP A 73 -2.49 2.12 1.55
C ASP A 73 -1.25 2.53 0.73
N ILE A 74 -1.13 3.83 0.45
CA ILE A 74 0.02 4.40 -0.25
C ILE A 74 1.29 4.27 0.61
N ALA A 75 1.22 4.68 1.88
CA ALA A 75 2.35 4.63 2.79
C ALA A 75 2.80 3.19 3.07
N ALA A 76 1.87 2.21 3.13
CA ALA A 76 2.20 0.81 3.39
C ALA A 76 3.14 0.23 2.31
N VAL A 77 2.88 0.50 1.04
CA VAL A 77 3.74 0.05 -0.07
C VAL A 77 5.16 0.63 0.07
N ILE A 78 5.26 1.92 0.37
CA ILE A 78 6.55 2.61 0.49
C ILE A 78 7.32 2.17 1.75
N VAL A 79 6.60 1.96 2.87
CA VAL A 79 7.17 1.41 4.11
C VAL A 79 7.69 0.00 3.86
N GLU A 80 6.93 -0.87 3.19
CA GLU A 80 7.38 -2.23 2.87
C GLU A 80 8.60 -2.21 1.94
N PHE A 81 8.62 -1.31 0.96
CA PHE A 81 9.74 -1.16 0.04
C PHE A 81 11.06 -0.86 0.77
N TYR A 82 11.05 0.10 1.71
CA TYR A 82 12.25 0.48 2.46
C TYR A 82 12.59 -0.50 3.59
N TYR A 83 11.61 -0.92 4.39
CA TYR A 83 11.86 -1.67 5.62
C TYR A 83 11.70 -3.19 5.49
N GLY A 84 11.00 -3.69 4.47
CA GLY A 84 10.70 -5.12 4.34
C GLY A 84 11.96 -5.98 4.38
N LYS A 85 12.98 -5.65 3.58
CA LYS A 85 14.27 -6.37 3.57
C LYS A 85 15.12 -6.11 4.81
N VAL A 86 15.04 -4.91 5.39
CA VAL A 86 15.78 -4.55 6.61
C VAL A 86 15.30 -5.40 7.78
N ILE A 87 13.98 -5.55 7.92
CA ILE A 87 13.36 -6.39 8.94
C ILE A 87 13.68 -7.86 8.68
N ASP A 88 13.59 -8.35 7.44
CA ASP A 88 13.96 -9.74 7.11
C ASP A 88 15.39 -10.07 7.55
N LYS A 89 16.33 -9.16 7.33
CA LYS A 89 17.73 -9.32 7.76
C LYS A 89 17.84 -9.32 9.29
N MET A 90 17.21 -8.34 9.94
CA MET A 90 17.22 -8.21 11.40
C MET A 90 16.70 -9.47 12.10
N LEU A 91 15.60 -10.06 11.60
CA LEU A 91 15.00 -11.26 12.17
C LEU A 91 15.92 -12.49 11.99
N LYS A 92 16.51 -12.66 10.80
CA LYS A 92 17.48 -13.75 10.52
C LYS A 92 18.73 -13.67 11.40
N ASP A 93 19.22 -12.46 11.65
CA ASP A 93 20.42 -12.26 12.47
C ASP A 93 20.19 -12.63 13.94
N GLU A 94 18.98 -12.43 14.47
CA GLU A 94 18.62 -12.82 15.85
C GLU A 94 18.39 -14.34 15.99
N GLU A 95 17.72 -14.99 15.04
CA GLU A 95 17.60 -16.46 15.00
C GLU A 95 18.97 -17.15 15.02
N GLY A 96 19.94 -16.59 14.28
CA GLY A 96 21.32 -17.09 14.24
C GLY A 96 22.08 -16.96 15.58
N LYS A 97 21.75 -15.97 16.41
CA LYS A 97 22.37 -15.77 17.74
C LYS A 97 21.80 -16.73 18.80
N GLU A 98 20.50 -17.01 18.74
CA GLU A 98 19.87 -17.99 19.63
C GLU A 98 20.35 -19.42 19.34
N GLY A 99 20.48 -19.80 18.07
CA GLY A 99 21.01 -21.10 17.66
C GLY A 99 22.48 -21.33 18.08
N LYS A 100 23.31 -20.27 18.05
CA LYS A 100 24.71 -20.33 18.51
C LYS A 100 24.83 -20.41 20.03
N SER A 101 23.95 -19.72 20.77
CA SER A 101 23.92 -19.79 22.24
C SER A 101 23.47 -21.16 22.76
N LYS A 102 22.51 -21.82 22.09
CA LYS A 102 22.11 -23.21 22.41
C LYS A 102 23.22 -24.23 22.08
N LYS A 103 23.94 -24.07 20.96
CA LYS A 103 25.10 -24.96 20.63
C LYS A 103 26.26 -24.81 21.60
N LYS A 104 26.53 -23.60 22.11
CA LYS A 104 27.61 -23.36 23.10
C LYS A 104 27.30 -24.03 24.44
N LYS A 105 26.05 -23.93 24.94
CA LYS A 105 25.61 -24.68 26.14
C LYS A 105 25.65 -26.21 25.96
N SER A 106 25.43 -26.74 24.76
CA SER A 106 25.51 -28.19 24.52
C SER A 106 26.96 -28.74 24.48
N ARG A 107 27.96 -27.89 24.20
CA ARG A 107 29.38 -28.28 24.24
C ARG A 107 29.93 -28.20 25.67
N ASP A 108 29.45 -27.27 26.48
CA ASP A 108 29.87 -27.15 27.88
C ASP A 108 29.22 -28.21 28.80
N LEU A 109 28.09 -28.82 28.37
CA LEU A 109 27.44 -29.94 29.08
C LEU A 109 27.95 -31.34 28.70
N LYS A 110 28.84 -31.47 27.69
CA LYS A 110 29.46 -32.75 27.30
C LYS A 110 30.89 -32.95 27.84
N ALA A 111 31.38 -32.05 28.69
CA ALA A 111 32.70 -32.17 29.32
C ALA A 111 32.68 -32.80 30.73
N ASN A 112 31.51 -33.06 31.33
CA ASN A 112 31.38 -33.75 32.61
C ASN A 112 30.24 -34.77 32.56
N GLY A 113 30.57 -36.01 32.22
CA GLY A 113 29.62 -37.11 32.13
C GLY A 113 30.32 -38.39 31.75
N SER A 114 31.22 -38.83 32.63
CA SER A 114 31.78 -40.18 32.62
C SER A 114 30.66 -41.21 32.70
N GLY A 115 30.68 -42.17 31.77
CA GLY A 115 30.27 -43.56 31.97
C GLY A 115 28.81 -43.80 32.37
N ILE A 116 28.07 -44.48 31.49
CA ILE A 116 27.51 -45.81 31.73
C ILE A 116 26.90 -46.26 30.39
N GLU A 117 27.53 -47.28 29.81
CA GLU A 117 26.93 -48.15 28.80
C GLU A 117 25.74 -48.88 29.40
N ARG A 118 24.67 -49.02 28.62
CA ARG A 118 23.82 -50.20 28.67
C ARG A 118 23.02 -50.31 27.38
N ASP A 119 23.36 -51.35 26.62
CA ASP A 119 22.55 -51.98 25.59
C ASP A 119 21.20 -52.42 26.15
N ILE A 120 20.10 -52.21 25.42
CA ILE A 120 18.97 -53.15 25.30
C ILE A 120 18.37 -53.00 23.89
N GLU A 121 18.23 -54.16 23.25
CA GLU A 121 17.70 -54.47 21.93
C GLU A 121 16.19 -54.22 21.76
N ASP A 122 15.81 -53.98 20.49
CA ASP A 122 14.67 -54.47 19.71
C ASP A 122 13.34 -54.84 20.40
N ASN A 123 12.24 -54.27 19.86
CA ASN A 123 11.16 -55.04 19.23
C ASN A 123 10.13 -54.12 18.55
N ASP A 124 10.10 -54.23 17.23
CA ASP A 124 8.97 -54.64 16.39
C ASP A 124 7.52 -54.12 16.57
N GLU A 125 7.00 -53.72 15.41
CA GLU A 125 5.69 -54.06 14.83
C GLU A 125 4.36 -53.41 15.30
N ASN A 126 3.82 -52.62 14.35
CA ASN A 126 2.56 -52.86 13.62
C ASN A 126 1.24 -52.14 14.01
N THR A 127 0.62 -51.64 12.92
CA THR A 127 -0.83 -51.58 12.60
C THR A 127 -1.81 -50.73 13.41
N GLY A 128 -2.67 -50.02 12.69
CA GLY A 128 -3.98 -49.63 13.21
C GLY A 128 -4.70 -48.52 12.46
N GLU A 129 -5.23 -48.82 11.28
CA GLU A 129 -6.30 -48.07 10.62
C GLU A 129 -7.53 -47.89 11.54
N GLY A 130 -8.27 -46.80 11.35
CA GLY A 130 -9.52 -46.57 12.10
C GLY A 130 -10.27 -45.32 11.68
N GLU A 131 -10.81 -45.33 10.46
CA GLU A 131 -11.88 -44.42 10.05
C GLU A 131 -13.09 -44.52 10.99
N LYS A 132 -13.74 -43.38 11.30
CA LYS A 132 -15.21 -43.34 11.45
C LYS A 132 -15.78 -41.93 11.29
N ASN A 133 -16.62 -41.86 10.26
CA ASN A 133 -17.58 -40.82 9.93
C ASN A 133 -18.47 -40.38 11.10
N ILE A 134 -18.72 -39.07 11.23
CA ILE A 134 -19.96 -38.54 11.80
C ILE A 134 -20.56 -37.50 10.84
N LYS A 135 -21.75 -37.82 10.34
CA LYS A 135 -22.65 -36.96 9.56
C LYS A 135 -23.36 -35.96 10.47
N ILE A 136 -23.32 -34.69 10.04
CA ILE A 136 -24.44 -33.76 9.82
C ILE A 136 -25.69 -33.93 10.70
N ASN A 137 -26.05 -32.90 11.47
CA ASN A 137 -27.42 -32.38 11.38
C ASN A 137 -27.52 -30.87 11.64
N LYS A 138 -28.17 -30.24 10.66
CA LYS A 138 -28.55 -28.83 10.53
C LYS A 138 -29.88 -28.64 11.26
N LYS A 139 -30.02 -27.61 12.09
CA LYS A 139 -31.32 -27.00 12.40
C LYS A 139 -31.15 -25.52 12.72
N GLU A 140 -31.70 -24.72 11.82
CA GLU A 140 -32.02 -23.31 12.02
C GLU A 140 -33.11 -23.17 13.08
N SER A 141 -33.02 -22.13 13.92
CA SER A 141 -34.19 -21.36 14.32
C SER A 141 -33.76 -19.98 14.83
N VAL A 142 -34.28 -18.97 14.15
CA VAL A 142 -34.26 -17.54 14.49
C VAL A 142 -35.02 -17.29 15.78
N THR A 143 -34.48 -16.51 16.71
CA THR A 143 -35.27 -15.53 17.46
C THR A 143 -34.38 -14.41 17.99
N GLU A 144 -34.72 -13.19 17.60
CA GLU A 144 -34.20 -11.94 18.14
C GLU A 144 -34.45 -11.84 19.65
N LYS A 145 -33.42 -11.45 20.40
CA LYS A 145 -33.58 -10.64 21.61
C LYS A 145 -32.32 -9.83 21.88
N LYS A 146 -32.52 -8.51 21.96
CA LYS A 146 -31.57 -7.50 22.40
C LYS A 146 -30.95 -7.87 23.75
N SER A 147 -29.62 -7.88 23.82
CA SER A 147 -28.88 -7.64 25.05
C SER A 147 -27.65 -6.79 24.76
N LYS A 148 -27.59 -5.62 25.39
CA LYS A 148 -26.36 -4.89 25.66
C LYS A 148 -25.42 -5.83 26.41
N ASP A 149 -24.23 -6.03 25.88
CA ASP A 149 -23.03 -6.34 26.65
C ASP A 149 -21.83 -6.12 25.73
N GLU A 150 -21.09 -5.05 26.02
CA GLU A 150 -19.72 -4.83 25.54
C GLU A 150 -18.87 -5.98 26.07
N LYS A 151 -18.69 -7.01 25.24
CA LYS A 151 -17.67 -8.03 25.47
C LYS A 151 -16.56 -7.84 24.47
N ASN A 152 -15.44 -7.38 25.02
CA ASN A 152 -14.07 -7.50 24.52
C ASN A 152 -13.94 -8.59 23.46
N LEU A 153 -13.77 -8.16 22.21
CA LEU A 153 -13.38 -9.02 21.11
C LEU A 153 -11.87 -9.30 21.26
N SER A 154 -11.50 -10.07 22.27
CA SER A 154 -10.15 -10.63 22.36
C SER A 154 -10.03 -11.72 21.30
N PHE A 155 -9.40 -11.38 20.18
CA PHE A 155 -9.02 -12.32 19.14
C PHE A 155 -7.97 -13.28 19.72
N GLN A 156 -8.40 -14.47 20.14
CA GLN A 156 -7.51 -15.57 20.52
C GLN A 156 -7.44 -16.57 19.37
N SER A 157 -6.33 -16.56 18.62
CA SER A 157 -5.76 -17.78 18.07
C SER A 157 -4.28 -17.61 17.71
N ALA A 158 -3.48 -18.61 18.09
CA ALA A 158 -2.16 -18.99 17.59
C ALA A 158 -0.99 -17.99 17.75
N THR A 159 -0.11 -18.29 18.71
CA THR A 159 1.17 -17.63 18.98
C THR A 159 1.07 -16.10 19.03
N SER A 160 0.42 -15.57 20.07
CA SER A 160 0.40 -14.12 20.32
C SER A 160 1.84 -13.63 20.42
N ILE A 161 2.37 -13.09 19.32
CA ILE A 161 3.65 -12.39 19.31
C ILE A 161 3.53 -11.33 20.39
N SER A 162 4.37 -11.42 21.42
CA SER A 162 4.20 -10.54 22.57
C SER A 162 4.39 -9.10 22.11
N GLU A 163 3.46 -8.22 22.47
CA GLU A 163 3.52 -6.79 22.11
C GLU A 163 4.87 -6.18 22.53
N LYS A 164 5.39 -6.63 23.67
CA LYS A 164 6.73 -6.29 24.15
C LYS A 164 7.81 -6.63 23.12
N THR A 165 7.82 -7.87 22.61
CA THR A 165 8.78 -8.31 21.57
C THR A 165 8.68 -7.41 20.32
N THR A 166 7.48 -7.15 19.83
CA THR A 166 7.28 -6.27 18.66
C THR A 166 7.83 -4.87 18.91
N ASN A 167 7.54 -4.29 20.09
CA ASN A 167 8.02 -2.96 20.47
C ASN A 167 9.56 -2.92 20.61
N ASP A 168 10.18 -3.97 21.15
CA ASP A 168 11.65 -4.05 21.28
C ASP A 168 12.31 -4.05 19.89
N TYR A 169 11.81 -4.88 18.96
CA TYR A 169 12.31 -4.91 17.57
C TYR A 169 12.07 -3.60 16.84
N PHE A 170 10.90 -3.00 17.01
CA PHE A 170 10.57 -1.71 16.43
C PHE A 170 11.49 -0.59 16.92
N ASN A 171 11.68 -0.47 18.24
CA ASN A 171 12.54 0.55 18.83
C ASN A 171 13.99 0.41 18.34
N LYS A 172 14.50 -0.83 18.31
CA LYS A 172 15.82 -1.14 17.75
C LYS A 172 15.91 -0.76 16.27
N LEU A 173 14.92 -1.14 15.46
CA LEU A 173 14.87 -0.83 14.04
C LEU A 173 14.95 0.69 13.77
N ILE A 174 14.14 1.47 14.49
CA ILE A 174 14.11 2.93 14.33
C ILE A 174 15.41 3.57 14.82
N GLN A 175 15.98 3.12 15.94
CA GLN A 175 17.26 3.63 16.43
C GLN A 175 18.40 3.35 15.46
N ASP A 176 18.51 2.12 14.97
CA ASP A 176 19.57 1.70 14.04
C ASP A 176 19.43 2.35 12.65
N ASN A 177 18.23 2.83 12.29
CA ASN A 177 17.92 3.37 10.96
C ASN A 177 17.28 4.77 11.01
N LEU A 178 17.69 5.61 11.96
CA LEU A 178 17.06 6.92 12.19
C LEU A 178 17.10 7.84 10.95
N SER A 179 18.19 7.81 10.18
CA SER A 179 18.32 8.60 8.95
C SER A 179 17.32 8.15 7.87
N LEU A 180 17.17 6.84 7.67
CA LEU A 180 16.20 6.25 6.76
C LEU A 180 14.78 6.60 7.20
N TYR A 181 14.50 6.50 8.49
CA TYR A 181 13.20 6.86 9.07
C TYR A 181 12.83 8.32 8.77
N LYS A 182 13.70 9.28 9.08
CA LYS A 182 13.46 10.70 8.80
C LYS A 182 13.26 10.96 7.30
N LYS A 183 14.07 10.31 6.47
CA LYS A 183 13.95 10.40 5.02
C LYS A 183 12.60 9.90 4.52
N LEU A 184 12.11 8.79 5.05
CA LEU A 184 10.81 8.22 4.69
C LEU A 184 9.66 9.17 5.04
N VAL A 185 9.69 9.80 6.22
CA VAL A 185 8.70 10.82 6.61
C VAL A 185 8.68 11.98 5.61
N ILE A 186 9.85 12.49 5.20
CA ILE A 186 9.97 13.56 4.20
C ILE A 186 9.41 13.12 2.84
N ILE A 187 9.80 11.94 2.37
CA ILE A 187 9.31 11.38 1.10
C ILE A 187 7.78 11.32 1.10
N LEU A 188 7.18 10.75 2.15
CA LEU A 188 5.72 10.61 2.22
C LEU A 188 5.02 11.95 2.35
N ALA A 189 5.52 12.88 3.16
CA ALA A 189 4.98 14.22 3.25
C ALA A 189 4.95 14.90 1.87
N ASN A 190 6.05 14.80 1.11
CA ASN A 190 6.16 15.37 -0.22
C ASN A 190 5.25 14.68 -1.24
N ILE A 191 5.17 13.35 -1.19
CA ILE A 191 4.26 12.58 -2.04
C ILE A 191 2.81 12.99 -1.78
N PHE A 192 2.37 13.02 -0.52
CA PHE A 192 1.00 13.38 -0.19
C PHE A 192 0.68 14.80 -0.60
N GLN A 193 1.58 15.76 -0.36
CA GLN A 193 1.38 17.15 -0.77
C GLN A 193 1.24 17.32 -2.29
N ILE A 194 2.06 16.62 -3.07
CA ILE A 194 2.13 16.81 -4.52
C ILE A 194 1.07 15.99 -5.26
N LYS A 195 0.77 14.77 -4.78
CA LYS A 195 -0.02 13.79 -5.53
C LYS A 195 -1.38 13.51 -4.92
N TYR A 196 -1.44 13.35 -3.60
CA TYR A 196 -2.65 12.88 -2.94
C TYR A 196 -3.59 14.02 -2.55
N LEU A 197 -3.07 15.01 -1.82
CA LEU A 197 -3.86 16.14 -1.35
C LEU A 197 -4.59 16.90 -2.47
N PRO A 198 -4.00 17.15 -3.65
CA PRO A 198 -4.73 17.80 -4.74
C PRO A 198 -6.02 17.08 -5.18
N MET A 199 -6.15 15.78 -4.91
CA MET A 199 -7.31 14.97 -5.28
C MET A 199 -8.45 15.05 -4.25
N VAL A 200 -8.08 15.21 -2.99
CA VAL A 200 -9.01 15.08 -1.85
C VAL A 200 -9.31 16.42 -1.18
N LYS A 201 -8.42 17.41 -1.31
CA LYS A 201 -8.65 18.77 -0.82
C LYS A 201 -9.85 19.41 -1.51
N ASP A 202 -10.34 20.49 -0.90
CA ASP A 202 -11.47 21.27 -1.42
C ASP A 202 -12.68 20.37 -1.69
N GLU A 203 -13.04 19.48 -0.75
CA GLU A 203 -14.19 18.56 -0.87
C GLU A 203 -14.15 17.70 -2.15
N PHE A 204 -12.98 17.13 -2.48
CA PHE A 204 -12.80 16.24 -3.63
C PHE A 204 -13.15 16.87 -5.00
N GLN A 205 -13.09 18.20 -5.16
CA GLN A 205 -13.48 18.88 -6.40
C GLN A 205 -12.73 18.38 -7.64
N LEU A 206 -11.40 18.22 -7.56
CA LEU A 206 -10.61 17.67 -8.68
C LEU A 206 -11.01 16.22 -9.00
N TYR A 207 -11.23 15.41 -7.97
CA TYR A 207 -11.66 14.02 -8.11
C TYR A 207 -13.04 13.91 -8.78
N LEU A 208 -14.02 14.69 -8.33
CA LEU A 208 -15.37 14.72 -8.89
C LEU A 208 -15.40 15.30 -10.30
N LYS A 209 -14.62 16.34 -10.57
CA LYS A 209 -14.43 16.88 -11.93
C LYS A 209 -13.88 15.80 -12.85
N THR A 210 -12.87 15.07 -12.40
CA THR A 210 -12.25 14.01 -13.18
C THR A 210 -13.20 12.82 -13.38
N ASN A 211 -14.05 12.50 -12.40
CA ASN A 211 -15.08 11.48 -12.56
C ASN A 211 -16.03 11.76 -13.74
N LYS A 212 -16.39 13.03 -13.96
CA LYS A 212 -17.22 13.43 -15.12
C LYS A 212 -16.51 13.15 -16.45
N VAL A 213 -15.19 13.41 -16.50
CA VAL A 213 -14.37 13.08 -17.67
C VAL A 213 -14.33 11.57 -17.89
N PHE A 214 -14.08 10.80 -16.83
CA PHE A 214 -14.11 9.35 -16.83
C PHE A 214 -15.43 8.80 -17.39
N LEU A 215 -16.57 9.18 -16.81
CA LEU A 215 -17.90 8.77 -17.28
C LEU A 215 -18.10 9.05 -18.78
N THR A 216 -17.70 10.24 -19.24
CA THR A 216 -17.82 10.63 -20.65
C THR A 216 -16.92 9.79 -21.56
N MET A 217 -15.73 9.41 -21.11
CA MET A 217 -14.83 8.53 -21.84
C MET A 217 -15.33 7.09 -21.87
N MET A 218 -15.94 6.60 -20.79
CA MET A 218 -16.55 5.27 -20.73
C MET A 218 -17.78 5.16 -21.65
N GLU A 219 -18.61 6.20 -21.68
CA GLU A 219 -19.77 6.28 -22.58
C GLU A 219 -19.37 6.15 -24.05
N LYS A 220 -18.29 6.82 -24.47
CA LYS A 220 -17.73 6.69 -25.84
C LYS A 220 -17.27 5.27 -26.19
N ARG A 221 -17.00 4.45 -25.17
CA ARG A 221 -16.63 3.04 -25.30
C ARG A 221 -17.85 2.12 -25.19
N ASN A 222 -19.08 2.68 -25.22
CA ASN A 222 -20.35 2.00 -24.99
C ASN A 222 -20.48 1.37 -23.59
N ILE A 223 -19.73 1.88 -22.61
CA ILE A 223 -19.80 1.45 -21.21
C ILE A 223 -20.59 2.49 -20.42
N HIS A 224 -21.84 2.16 -20.14
CA HIS A 224 -22.77 3.04 -19.45
C HIS A 224 -22.68 2.79 -17.94
N LEU A 225 -22.08 3.73 -17.20
CA LEU A 225 -21.96 3.66 -15.74
C LEU A 225 -22.87 4.70 -15.09
N LYS A 226 -23.53 4.32 -14.00
CA LYS A 226 -24.22 5.30 -13.16
C LYS A 226 -23.20 6.16 -12.40
N PRO A 227 -23.51 7.42 -12.06
CA PRO A 227 -22.62 8.27 -11.26
C PRO A 227 -22.15 7.59 -9.98
N ASP A 228 -23.05 6.98 -9.20
CA ASP A 228 -22.66 6.32 -7.94
C ASP A 228 -21.76 5.09 -8.16
N GLU A 229 -22.01 4.35 -9.24
CA GLU A 229 -21.18 3.20 -9.64
C GLU A 229 -19.78 3.65 -10.05
N SER A 230 -19.66 4.76 -10.78
CA SER A 230 -18.35 5.30 -11.16
C SER A 230 -17.49 5.70 -9.96
N ILE A 231 -18.10 6.15 -8.85
CA ILE A 231 -17.36 6.46 -7.62
C ILE A 231 -16.71 5.21 -7.02
N VAL A 232 -17.38 4.05 -7.11
CA VAL A 232 -16.80 2.77 -6.65
C VAL A 232 -15.51 2.45 -7.40
N TYR A 233 -15.50 2.62 -8.72
CA TYR A 233 -14.29 2.41 -9.54
C TYR A 233 -13.24 3.50 -9.29
N MET A 234 -13.66 4.75 -9.13
CA MET A 234 -12.77 5.87 -8.89
C MET A 234 -12.02 5.74 -7.55
N ASN A 235 -12.58 5.06 -6.55
CA ASN A 235 -11.90 4.81 -5.28
C ASN A 235 -10.59 4.02 -5.45
N TYR A 236 -10.42 3.23 -6.52
CA TYR A 236 -9.14 2.58 -6.83
C TYR A 236 -8.01 3.60 -7.08
N THR A 237 -8.35 4.80 -7.59
CA THR A 237 -7.39 5.87 -7.84
C THR A 237 -6.93 6.58 -6.55
N LEU A 238 -7.73 6.53 -5.48
CA LEU A 238 -7.32 7.04 -4.16
C LEU A 238 -6.41 6.05 -3.42
N ARG A 239 -6.55 4.75 -3.70
CA ARG A 239 -5.73 3.69 -3.09
C ARG A 239 -4.57 3.24 -3.98
N TRP A 240 -4.31 3.97 -5.06
CA TRP A 240 -3.29 3.67 -6.08
C TRP A 240 -3.27 2.19 -6.50
N PHE A 241 -4.46 1.60 -6.67
CA PHE A 241 -4.65 0.23 -7.14
C PHE A 241 -4.02 -0.87 -6.26
N THR A 242 -3.69 -0.56 -5.00
CA THR A 242 -3.09 -1.52 -4.04
C THR A 242 -3.92 -2.79 -3.83
N THR A 243 -5.22 -2.75 -4.09
CA THR A 243 -6.12 -3.91 -3.93
C THR A 243 -6.23 -4.80 -5.17
N CYS A 244 -5.71 -4.37 -6.32
CA CYS A 244 -5.85 -5.11 -7.59
C CYS A 244 -4.54 -5.23 -8.36
N ALA A 245 -3.39 -5.04 -7.72
CA ALA A 245 -2.08 -5.29 -8.31
C ALA A 245 -1.25 -6.16 -7.37
N ASP A 246 -0.42 -7.03 -7.96
CA ASP A 246 0.60 -7.76 -7.20
C ASP A 246 1.80 -6.85 -6.85
N LYS A 247 2.75 -7.39 -6.09
CA LYS A 247 3.92 -6.65 -5.60
C LYS A 247 4.84 -6.13 -6.71
N GLU A 248 4.92 -6.80 -7.85
CA GLU A 248 5.77 -6.35 -8.95
C GLU A 248 5.09 -5.19 -9.69
N ASN A 249 3.82 -5.37 -10.03
CA ASN A 249 3.02 -4.39 -10.74
C ASN A 249 2.73 -3.15 -9.89
N ILE A 250 2.55 -3.27 -8.57
CA ILE A 250 2.24 -2.13 -7.71
C ILE A 250 3.37 -1.09 -7.67
N HIS A 251 4.63 -1.52 -7.66
CA HIS A 251 5.76 -0.59 -7.71
C HIS A 251 5.81 0.16 -9.04
N GLN A 252 5.48 -0.52 -10.14
CA GLN A 252 5.43 0.10 -11.47
C GLN A 252 4.27 1.11 -11.58
N ILE A 253 3.08 0.76 -11.07
CA ILE A 253 1.93 1.67 -10.95
C ILE A 253 2.32 2.91 -10.15
N PHE A 254 2.94 2.73 -8.98
CA PHE A 254 3.39 3.84 -8.14
C PHE A 254 4.41 4.70 -8.88
N SER A 255 5.40 4.11 -9.54
CA SER A 255 6.36 4.87 -10.33
C SER A 255 5.68 5.74 -11.40
N ILE A 256 4.68 5.20 -12.13
CA ILE A 256 3.92 5.98 -13.12
C ILE A 256 3.19 7.15 -12.44
N ILE A 257 2.44 6.89 -11.37
CA ILE A 257 1.67 7.94 -10.66
C ILE A 257 2.61 9.03 -10.10
N LEU A 258 3.76 8.62 -9.56
CA LEU A 258 4.72 9.53 -8.96
C LEU A 258 5.47 10.36 -10.00
N THR A 259 5.77 9.82 -11.17
CA THR A 259 6.49 10.55 -12.24
C THR A 259 5.58 11.40 -13.12
N CYS A 260 4.32 10.99 -13.34
CA CYS A 260 3.40 11.65 -14.27
C CYS A 260 2.43 12.61 -13.57
N PRO A 261 1.75 13.54 -14.28
CA PRO A 261 0.72 14.40 -13.68
C PRO A 261 -0.34 13.61 -12.88
N THR A 262 -0.95 14.24 -11.87
CA THR A 262 -1.92 13.59 -10.96
C THR A 262 -3.09 12.91 -11.70
N SER A 263 -3.44 13.42 -12.89
CA SER A 263 -4.46 12.84 -13.77
C SER A 263 -4.17 11.40 -14.20
N PHE A 264 -2.91 10.95 -14.18
CA PHE A 264 -2.51 9.61 -14.64
C PHE A 264 -3.08 8.48 -13.77
N SER A 265 -3.39 8.74 -12.50
CA SER A 265 -4.11 7.79 -11.67
C SER A 265 -5.47 7.41 -12.29
N PHE A 266 -6.16 8.36 -12.92
CA PHE A 266 -7.42 8.12 -13.64
C PHE A 266 -7.21 7.50 -15.02
N LEU A 267 -6.12 7.84 -15.71
CA LEU A 267 -5.80 7.19 -16.99
C LEU A 267 -5.51 5.70 -16.79
N LEU A 268 -4.83 5.34 -15.70
CA LEU A 268 -4.65 3.95 -15.28
C LEU A 268 -5.99 3.27 -15.00
N LEU A 269 -6.95 3.96 -14.36
CA LEU A 269 -8.29 3.42 -14.16
C LEU A 269 -8.99 3.13 -15.48
N ILE A 270 -8.93 4.06 -16.45
CA ILE A 270 -9.53 3.87 -17.77
C ILE A 270 -8.86 2.70 -18.50
N HIS A 271 -7.53 2.63 -18.44
CA HIS A 271 -6.75 1.58 -19.10
C HIS A 271 -7.04 0.19 -18.53
N PHE A 272 -7.18 0.08 -17.20
CA PHE A 272 -7.40 -1.18 -16.50
C PHE A 272 -8.85 -1.41 -16.08
N PHE A 273 -9.80 -0.67 -16.64
CA PHE A 273 -11.20 -0.72 -16.22
C PHE A 273 -11.76 -2.15 -16.29
N ASP A 274 -11.54 -2.85 -17.40
CA ASP A 274 -12.05 -4.22 -17.58
C ASP A 274 -11.43 -5.19 -16.56
N ASN A 275 -10.12 -5.09 -16.30
CA ASN A 275 -9.46 -5.88 -15.25
C ASN A 275 -10.12 -5.65 -13.89
N ILE A 276 -10.33 -4.39 -13.51
CA ILE A 276 -10.91 -4.02 -12.22
C ILE A 276 -12.36 -4.52 -12.12
N LYS A 277 -13.16 -4.29 -13.16
CA LYS A 277 -14.56 -4.73 -13.23
C LYS A 277 -14.71 -6.25 -13.13
N GLU A 278 -13.78 -6.99 -13.73
CA GLU A 278 -13.77 -8.46 -13.70
C GLU A 278 -13.07 -9.05 -12.45
N GLY A 279 -12.57 -8.19 -11.55
CA GLY A 279 -11.83 -8.63 -10.36
C GLY A 279 -10.48 -9.29 -10.69
N LYS A 280 -9.91 -9.00 -11.86
CA LYS A 280 -8.61 -9.51 -12.31
C LYS A 280 -7.49 -8.61 -11.82
N MET A 281 -6.34 -9.22 -11.50
CA MET A 281 -5.13 -8.48 -11.18
C MET A 281 -4.66 -7.67 -12.40
N ILE A 282 -4.21 -6.45 -12.15
CA ILE A 282 -3.57 -5.57 -13.11
C ILE A 282 -2.19 -6.14 -13.44
N GLN A 283 -1.89 -6.18 -14.74
CA GLN A 283 -0.60 -6.60 -15.28
C GLN A 283 -0.10 -5.49 -16.20
N ILE A 284 1.06 -4.93 -15.87
CA ILE A 284 1.68 -3.83 -16.60
C ILE A 284 2.46 -4.42 -17.77
N LYS A 285 2.21 -3.89 -18.96
CA LYS A 285 2.91 -4.26 -20.19
C LYS A 285 3.96 -3.21 -20.54
N ASP A 286 4.99 -3.61 -21.29
CA ASP A 286 6.11 -2.73 -21.67
C ASP A 286 5.67 -1.44 -22.40
N ASN A 287 4.57 -1.50 -23.15
CA ASN A 287 4.02 -0.38 -23.92
C ASN A 287 2.96 0.45 -23.16
N ILE A 288 2.84 0.30 -21.83
CA ILE A 288 1.81 1.00 -21.05
C ILE A 288 1.88 2.52 -21.24
N MET A 289 3.08 3.10 -21.31
CA MET A 289 3.26 4.55 -21.43
C MET A 289 2.69 5.11 -22.74
N GLU A 290 2.86 4.38 -23.85
CA GLU A 290 2.28 4.77 -25.14
C GLU A 290 0.75 4.80 -25.06
N SER A 291 0.17 3.77 -24.43
CA SER A 291 -1.28 3.69 -24.21
C SER A 291 -1.79 4.82 -23.31
N LEU A 292 -1.07 5.14 -22.24
CA LEU A 292 -1.44 6.23 -21.32
C LEU A 292 -1.32 7.61 -21.99
N ILE A 293 -0.34 7.80 -22.87
CA ILE A 293 -0.17 9.02 -23.67
C ILE A 293 -1.36 9.24 -24.62
N GLU A 294 -1.82 8.19 -25.28
CA GLU A 294 -3.01 8.27 -26.14
C GLU A 294 -4.28 8.59 -25.32
N LEU A 295 -4.43 7.94 -24.18
CA LEU A 295 -5.52 8.22 -23.24
C LEU A 295 -5.46 9.64 -22.69
N GLU A 296 -4.28 10.19 -22.40
CA GLU A 296 -4.12 11.57 -21.95
C GLU A 296 -4.63 12.56 -22.99
N ARG A 297 -4.31 12.34 -24.27
CA ARG A 297 -4.83 13.18 -25.36
C ARG A 297 -6.35 13.14 -25.41
N GLU A 298 -6.95 11.96 -25.28
CA GLU A 298 -8.40 11.83 -25.24
C GLU A 298 -9.01 12.48 -23.98
N PHE A 299 -8.34 12.35 -22.84
CA PHE A 299 -8.73 12.94 -21.57
C PHE A 299 -8.79 14.45 -21.67
N LEU A 300 -7.70 15.10 -22.09
CA LEU A 300 -7.63 16.56 -22.26
C LEU A 300 -8.68 17.05 -23.26
N LYS A 301 -8.90 16.27 -24.34
CA LYS A 301 -9.96 16.60 -25.32
C LYS A 301 -11.36 16.54 -24.71
N THR A 302 -11.60 15.57 -23.83
CA THR A 302 -12.90 15.38 -23.18
C THR A 302 -13.12 16.40 -22.08
N GLU A 303 -12.12 16.63 -21.24
CA GLU A 303 -12.13 17.65 -20.21
C GLU A 303 -12.40 19.04 -20.79
N PHE A 304 -11.71 19.42 -21.87
CA PHE A 304 -11.93 20.71 -22.51
C PHE A 304 -13.38 20.87 -22.98
N LYS A 305 -13.95 19.85 -23.66
CA LYS A 305 -15.34 19.88 -24.13
C LYS A 305 -16.35 20.03 -22.98
N LEU A 306 -16.11 19.38 -21.85
CA LEU A 306 -16.99 19.47 -20.67
C LEU A 306 -16.92 20.83 -19.97
N ASN A 307 -15.80 21.54 -20.10
CA ASN A 307 -15.56 22.82 -19.42
C ASN A 307 -15.63 24.03 -20.37
N GLN A 308 -16.01 23.85 -21.64
CA GLN A 308 -16.16 24.97 -22.56
C GLN A 308 -17.33 25.86 -22.12
N PRO A 309 -17.12 27.18 -21.91
CA PRO A 309 -18.21 28.12 -21.98
C PRO A 309 -18.75 28.15 -23.42
N GLU A 310 -20.06 28.27 -23.58
CA GLU A 310 -20.71 28.30 -24.90
C GLU A 310 -20.03 29.34 -25.82
N GLY A 311 -19.50 28.90 -26.97
CA GLY A 311 -18.97 29.80 -28.02
C GLY A 311 -17.46 29.78 -28.31
N VAL A 312 -16.64 28.93 -27.67
CA VAL A 312 -15.19 28.85 -27.94
C VAL A 312 -14.87 27.92 -29.12
N SER A 313 -14.08 28.39 -30.10
CA SER A 313 -13.78 27.64 -31.33
C SER A 313 -12.76 26.51 -31.15
N GLN A 314 -12.78 25.53 -32.07
CA GLN A 314 -11.86 24.38 -32.09
C GLN A 314 -10.39 24.75 -32.38
N THR A 315 -10.09 25.94 -32.90
CA THR A 315 -8.71 26.37 -33.18
C THR A 315 -7.95 26.79 -31.93
N THR A 316 -8.63 27.43 -30.97
CA THR A 316 -8.04 27.79 -29.66
C THR A 316 -7.63 26.55 -28.85
N PHE A 317 -8.35 25.44 -29.05
CA PHE A 317 -8.05 24.15 -28.43
C PHE A 317 -6.73 23.52 -28.86
N VAL A 318 -6.41 23.54 -30.17
CA VAL A 318 -5.19 22.92 -30.71
C VAL A 318 -3.95 23.60 -30.15
N LEU A 319 -3.99 24.92 -29.97
CA LEU A 319 -2.89 25.69 -29.37
C LEU A 319 -2.72 25.40 -27.86
N LEU A 320 -3.83 25.32 -27.10
CA LEU A 320 -3.80 25.04 -25.66
C LEU A 320 -3.32 23.62 -25.33
N VAL A 321 -3.85 22.61 -26.04
CA VAL A 321 -3.43 21.21 -25.85
C VAL A 321 -2.00 21.01 -26.33
N GLY A 322 -1.59 21.65 -27.45
CA GLY A 322 -0.21 21.61 -27.92
C GLY A 322 0.80 22.15 -26.89
N GLY A 323 0.46 23.24 -26.20
CA GLY A 323 1.33 23.83 -25.16
C GLY A 323 1.44 23.01 -23.87
N LEU A 324 0.31 22.50 -23.35
CA LEU A 324 0.30 21.69 -22.12
C LEU A 324 1.03 20.34 -22.29
N MET A 325 0.94 19.75 -23.48
CA MET A 325 1.62 18.49 -23.80
C MET A 325 3.14 18.66 -23.79
N ILE A 326 3.70 19.77 -24.26
CA ILE A 326 5.16 19.96 -24.28
C ILE A 326 5.74 19.99 -22.86
N GLY A 327 5.04 20.59 -21.88
CA GLY A 327 5.50 20.66 -20.49
C GLY A 327 5.48 19.32 -19.74
N GLY A 328 4.37 18.57 -19.84
CA GLY A 328 4.24 17.26 -19.21
C GLY A 328 5.15 16.20 -19.83
N PHE A 329 5.28 16.21 -21.17
CA PHE A 329 6.13 15.28 -21.90
C PHE A 329 7.61 15.57 -21.70
N ALA A 330 8.05 16.84 -21.68
CA ALA A 330 9.45 17.15 -21.44
C ALA A 330 9.91 16.63 -20.07
N ALA A 331 9.06 16.74 -19.03
CA ALA A 331 9.35 16.20 -17.71
C ALA A 331 9.46 14.66 -17.73
N ALA A 332 8.45 13.95 -18.24
CA ALA A 332 8.46 12.48 -18.28
C ALA A 332 9.56 11.90 -19.20
N PHE A 333 9.84 12.56 -20.34
CA PHE A 333 10.85 12.13 -21.29
C PHE A 333 12.28 12.44 -20.82
N MET A 334 12.50 13.53 -20.08
CA MET A 334 13.78 13.76 -19.39
C MET A 334 14.07 12.67 -18.36
N PHE A 335 13.05 12.13 -17.69
CA PHE A 335 13.21 10.99 -16.77
C PHE A 335 13.55 9.68 -17.49
N LEU A 336 12.93 9.41 -18.65
CA LEU A 336 13.24 8.21 -19.44
C LEU A 336 14.66 8.21 -20.06
N LYS A 337 15.31 9.37 -20.17
CA LYS A 337 16.64 9.51 -20.79
C LYS A 337 17.81 9.53 -19.79
N ARG A 338 17.52 9.44 -18.48
CA ARG A 338 18.50 9.56 -17.40
C ARG A 338 18.98 8.21 -16.85
N ASP A 339 18.41 7.12 -17.36
CA ASP A 339 18.98 5.76 -17.31
C ASP A 339 19.76 5.50 -18.60
#